data_AF-M1MY28-F1
#
_entry.id   AF-M1MY28-F1
#
_cell.length_a   1.000
_cell.length_b   1.000
_cell.length_c   1.000
_cell.angle_alpha   90.00
_cell.angle_beta   90.00
_cell.angle_gamma   90.00
#
_symmetry.space_group_name_H-M   'P 1'
#
loop_
_entity.id
_entity.type
_entity.pdbx_description
1 polymer ?
#
loop_
_entity_poly.entity_id
_entity_poly.type
_entity_poly.pdbx_seq_one_letter_code
_entity_poly.pdbx_strand_id
1 'polypeptide(L)' 'MENKPVYITFEELGIVMCKADTKRKILNPIWDKMYLESVQIFYKMGYVFRDKDKPKKYYSDEEVKEKIIDKLREASIEI' A
#
# COMPACT_ATOMS: atom_id res chain seq x y z
N MET A 1 -14.22 13.55 18.86
CA MET A 1 -13.38 13.57 17.64
C MET A 1 -13.79 12.41 16.78
N GLU A 2 -14.24 12.64 15.56
CA GLU A 2 -14.41 11.57 14.59
C GLU A 2 -13.01 11.02 14.25
N ASN A 3 -12.70 9.81 14.72
CA ASN A 3 -11.55 9.06 14.21
C ASN A 3 -11.86 8.65 12.78
N LYS A 4 -11.67 9.57 11.83
CA LYS A 4 -11.71 9.22 10.41
C LYS A 4 -10.55 8.26 10.17
N PRO A 5 -10.80 7.09 9.55
CA PRO A 5 -9.73 6.17 9.23
C PRO A 5 -8.72 6.91 8.34
N VAL A 6 -7.47 6.96 8.78
CA VAL A 6 -6.41 7.56 7.98
C VAL A 6 -6.04 6.57 6.89
N TYR A 7 -6.32 6.94 5.65
CA TYR A 7 -5.97 6.18 4.47
C TYR A 7 -4.86 6.88 3.72
N ILE A 8 -3.95 6.08 3.15
CA ILE A 8 -2.86 6.57 2.31
C ILE A 8 -3.02 5.96 0.91
N THR A 9 -2.92 6.78 -0.12
CA THR A 9 -3.00 6.31 -1.51
C THR A 9 -1.75 5.53 -1.91
N PHE A 10 -1.87 4.65 -2.90
CA PHE A 10 -0.71 3.96 -3.47
C PHE A 10 0.31 4.94 -4.07
N GLU A 11 -0.17 6.07 -4.59
CA GLU A 11 0.66 7.14 -5.12
C GLU A 11 1.53 7.78 -4.04
N GLU A 12 0.94 8.14 -2.88
CA GLU A 12 1.66 8.69 -1.73
C GLU A 12 2.71 7.72 -1.16
N LEU A 13 2.45 6.40 -1.26
CA LEU A 13 3.40 5.36 -0.86
C LEU A 13 4.48 5.06 -1.92
N GLY A 14 4.32 5.59 -3.15
CA GLY A 14 5.21 5.29 -4.27
C GLY A 14 5.14 3.84 -4.74
N ILE A 15 3.96 3.21 -4.64
CA ILE A 15 3.77 1.79 -4.97
C ILE A 15 2.72 1.58 -6.07
N VAL A 16 2.79 0.41 -6.70
CA VAL A 16 1.83 -0.06 -7.69
C VAL A 16 1.37 -1.45 -7.29
N MET A 17 0.05 -1.66 -7.28
CA MET A 17 -0.53 -2.98 -7.05
C MET A 17 -0.44 -3.84 -8.31
N CYS A 18 0.01 -5.08 -8.13
CA CYS A 18 0.15 -6.07 -9.18
C CYS A 18 -0.49 -7.40 -8.74
N LYS A 19 -0.89 -8.24 -9.71
CA LYS A 19 -1.24 -9.64 -9.38
C LYS A 19 0.01 -10.44 -9.05
N ALA A 20 -0.06 -11.30 -8.03
CA ALA A 20 1.07 -12.11 -7.58
C ALA A 20 1.53 -13.14 -8.63
N ASP A 21 0.59 -13.70 -9.39
CA ASP A 21 0.80 -14.78 -10.37
C ASP A 21 1.45 -14.29 -11.68
N THR A 22 0.90 -13.21 -12.24
CA THR A 22 1.22 -12.70 -13.57
C THR A 22 2.12 -11.47 -13.51
N LYS A 23 2.30 -10.89 -12.31
CA LYS A 23 3.02 -9.63 -12.07
C LYS A 23 2.48 -8.44 -12.86
N ARG A 24 1.29 -8.57 -13.46
CA ARG A 24 0.62 -7.51 -14.22
C ARG A 24 0.11 -6.45 -13.26
N LYS A 25 0.36 -5.19 -13.62
CA LYS A 25 -0.18 -4.02 -12.91
C LYS A 25 -1.70 -4.03 -12.96
N ILE A 26 -2.34 -3.63 -11.87
CA ILE A 26 -3.75 -3.28 -11.84
C ILE A 26 -3.85 -1.80 -12.20
N LEU A 27 -4.38 -1.48 -13.38
CA LEU A 27 -4.39 -0.11 -13.92
C LEU A 27 -5.44 0.79 -13.26
N ASN A 28 -6.61 0.24 -12.92
CA ASN A 28 -7.70 0.95 -12.26
C ASN A 28 -8.20 0.11 -11.07
N PRO A 29 -7.46 0.09 -9.96
CA PRO A 29 -7.95 -0.60 -8.77
C PRO A 29 -9.17 0.15 -8.23
N ILE A 30 -10.24 -0.57 -7.90
CA ILE A 30 -11.42 0.00 -7.20
C ILE A 30 -11.00 0.60 -5.85
N TRP A 31 -9.91 0.10 -5.29
CA TRP A 31 -9.28 0.57 -4.05
C TRP A 31 -7.87 1.04 -4.36
N ASP A 32 -7.66 2.36 -4.41
CA ASP A 32 -6.36 3.02 -4.60
C ASP A 32 -5.75 3.51 -3.28
N LYS A 33 -6.41 3.20 -2.17
CA LYS A 33 -6.11 3.61 -0.81
C LYS A 33 -5.89 2.41 0.09
N MET A 34 -5.03 2.61 1.09
CA MET A 34 -4.60 1.58 2.02
C MET A 34 -4.54 2.11 3.45
N TYR A 35 -4.95 1.25 4.38
CA TYR A 35 -4.69 1.38 5.81
C TYR A 35 -3.98 0.11 6.31
N LEU A 36 -3.40 0.14 7.51
CA LEU A 36 -2.48 -0.90 8.00
C LEU A 36 -3.06 -2.32 7.94
N GLU A 37 -4.31 -2.48 8.37
CA GLU A 37 -5.00 -3.77 8.41
C GLU A 37 -5.36 -4.29 7.00
N SER A 38 -5.55 -3.40 6.03
CA SER A 38 -5.86 -3.79 4.65
C SER A 38 -4.68 -4.44 3.92
N VAL A 39 -3.44 -4.16 4.34
CA VAL A 39 -2.23 -4.70 3.69
C VAL A 39 -2.30 -6.21 3.60
N GLN A 40 -2.51 -6.89 4.73
CA GLN A 40 -2.56 -8.36 4.75
C GLN A 40 -3.71 -8.93 3.91
N ILE A 41 -4.83 -8.21 3.82
CA ILE A 41 -5.97 -8.63 3.01
C ILE A 41 -5.57 -8.67 1.53
N PHE A 42 -4.87 -7.65 1.03
CA PHE A 42 -4.41 -7.63 -0.36
C PHE A 42 -3.45 -8.78 -0.68
N TYR A 43 -2.48 -9.08 0.20
CA TYR A 43 -1.58 -10.22 0.00
C TYR A 43 -2.33 -11.56 0.01
N LYS A 44 -3.30 -11.74 0.92
CA LYS A 44 -4.17 -12.93 0.95
C LYS A 44 -5.04 -13.07 -0.30
N MET A 45 -5.45 -11.95 -0.90
CA MET A 45 -6.19 -11.92 -2.17
C MET A 45 -5.32 -12.17 -3.40
N GLY A 46 -4.02 -12.40 -3.24
CA GLY A 46 -3.10 -12.67 -4.33
C GLY A 46 -2.60 -11.40 -5.04
N TYR A 47 -2.59 -10.26 -4.35
CA TYR A 47 -1.94 -9.04 -4.81
C TYR A 47 -0.56 -8.88 -4.18
N VAL A 48 0.31 -8.15 -4.87
CA VAL A 48 1.62 -7.73 -4.37
C VAL A 48 1.86 -6.28 -4.74
N PHE A 49 2.67 -5.59 -3.94
CA PHE A 49 3.02 -4.19 -4.18
C PHE A 49 4.45 -4.08 -4.69
N ARG A 50 4.62 -3.19 -5.66
CA ARG A 50 5.87 -2.97 -6.36
C ARG A 50 6.23 -1.51 -6.31
N ASP A 51 7.52 -1.21 -6.26
CA ASP A 51 8.01 0.16 -6.39
C ASP A 51 7.58 0.75 -7.74
N LYS A 52 7.08 1.99 -7.68
CA LYS A 52 6.61 2.72 -8.86
C LYS A 52 7.76 3.02 -9.83
N ASP A 53 8.93 3.38 -9.30
CA ASP A 53 10.11 3.80 -10.06
C ASP A 53 11.12 2.66 -10.30
N LYS A 54 11.06 1.60 -9.50
CA LYS A 54 11.92 0.40 -9.61
C LYS A 54 11.09 -0.85 -9.87
N PRO A 55 10.69 -1.15 -11.13
CA PRO A 55 9.80 -2.26 -11.50
C PRO A 55 10.25 -3.68 -11.12
N LYS A 56 11.48 -3.87 -10.65
CA LYS A 56 11.99 -5.16 -10.17
C LYS A 56 11.91 -5.31 -8.65
N LYS A 57 11.65 -4.22 -7.92
CA LYS A 57 11.55 -4.19 -6.46
C LYS A 57 10.10 -4.40 -6.04
N TYR A 58 9.85 -5.50 -5.36
CA TYR A 58 8.58 -5.80 -4.71
C TYR A 58 8.74 -5.66 -3.20
N TYR A 59 7.66 -5.32 -2.53
CA TYR A 59 7.63 -5.14 -1.09
C TYR A 59 6.98 -6.36 -0.41
N SER A 60 7.47 -6.75 0.77
CA SER A 60 6.74 -7.64 1.69
C SER A 60 5.55 -6.92 2.32
N ASP A 61 4.66 -7.64 3.01
CA ASP A 61 3.57 -7.00 3.74
C ASP A 61 4.10 -6.15 4.90
N GLU A 62 5.22 -6.54 5.54
CA GLU A 62 5.87 -5.72 6.57
C GLU A 62 6.43 -4.41 5.98
N GLU A 63 7.15 -4.47 4.86
CA GLU A 63 7.70 -3.26 4.22
C GLU A 63 6.60 -2.28 3.79
N VAL A 64 5.45 -2.79 3.34
CA VAL A 64 4.31 -1.93 3.01
C VAL A 64 3.70 -1.30 4.27
N LYS A 65 3.58 -2.05 5.38
CA LYS A 65 3.11 -1.51 6.66
C LYS A 65 4.05 -0.42 7.18
N GLU A 66 5.36 -0.64 7.13
CA GLU A 66 6.35 0.36 7.54
C GLU A 66 6.22 1.65 6.74
N LYS A 67 6.06 1.56 5.41
CA LYS A 67 5.80 2.73 4.56
C LYS A 67 4.56 3.52 4.96
N ILE A 68 3.48 2.83 5.33
CA ILE A 68 2.27 3.48 5.83
C ILE A 68 2.58 4.20 7.14
N ILE A 69 3.20 3.52 8.10
CA ILE A 69 3.58 4.09 9.41
C ILE A 69 4.45 5.33 9.23
N ASP A 70 5.46 5.26 8.37
CA ASP A 70 6.35 6.38 8.09
C ASP A 70 5.60 7.58 7.51
N LYS A 71 4.66 7.36 6.57
CA LYS A 71 3.83 8.45 6.07
C LYS A 71 2.85 9.02 7.09
N LEU A 72 2.28 8.19 7.96
CA LEU A 72 1.46 8.68 9.07
C LEU A 72 2.27 9.57 10.03
N ARG A 73 3.50 9.15 10.35
CA ARG A 73 4.44 9.93 11.18
C ARG A 73 4.84 11.25 10.53
N GLU A 74 5.19 11.23 9.24
CA GLU A 74 5.52 12.45 8.48
C GLU A 74 4.34 13.44 8.44
N ALA A 75 3.11 12.93 8.33
CA ALA A 75 1.90 13.74 8.34
C ALA A 75 1.57 14.37 9.72
N SER A 76 2.40 14.14 10.75
CA SER A 76 2.17 14.59 12.14
C SER A 76 0.82 14.11 12.70
N ILE A 77 0.38 12.93 12.28
CA ILE A 77 -0.74 12.24 12.90
C ILE A 77 -0.16 11.47 14.08
N GLU A 78 -0.30 12.01 15.29
CA GLU A 78 -0.02 11.26 16.52
C GLU A 78 -0.90 10.00 16.51
N ILE A 79 -0.26 8.82 16.55
CA ILE A 79 -0.91 7.51 16.72
C ILE A 79 -1.17 7.27 18.19
#